data_AF-A0A820KJM5-F1
#
_entry.id   AF-A0A820KJM5-F1
#
_cell.length_a   1.000
_cell.length_b   1.000
_cell.length_c   1.000
_cell.angle_alpha   90.00
_cell.angle_beta   90.00
_cell.angle_gamma   90.00
#
_symmetry.space_group_name_H-M   'P 1'
#
loop_
_entity.id
_entity.type
_entity.pdbx_description
1 polymer ?
#
loop_
_entity_poly.entity_id
_entity_poly.type
_entity_poly.pdbx_seq_one_letter_code
_entity_poly.pdbx_strand_id
1 'polypeptide(L)'
;MFYGSERLLYTRINPLARQYIFDKLERRFQYNITEIFNTLDFDDSNIDTWSTLCSQLSNGIMSIIGHINVDDFDWISDFCSTYQVPFLSLTNNYNDLKNNFSISLMPDIIPALTSVLRRYQITELVYLYDHTCGAHRLKQLMQVQVSNSTQYLNILSRFLDDPDDAYDLLQNIEIITNTPTRPVLSTDSNNKKTTGRYIVLDFYSFDTYRIIMDKIKHRGMTTSDYHYILLS
;
A
#
# COMPACT_ATOMS: atom_id res chain seq x y z
N MET A 1 -13.05 16.30 3.16
CA MET A 1 -13.29 16.82 4.54
C MET A 1 -12.97 15.69 5.52
N PHE A 2 -11.68 15.40 5.74
CA PHE A 2 -11.24 14.26 6.55
C PHE A 2 -11.20 14.66 8.03
N TYR A 3 -11.93 13.89 8.83
CA TYR A 3 -12.20 14.12 10.25
C TYR A 3 -10.99 13.75 11.12
N GLY A 4 -10.66 14.60 12.09
CA GLY A 4 -9.47 14.58 12.96
C GLY A 4 -9.30 13.39 13.94
N SER A 5 -9.84 12.21 13.66
CA SER A 5 -9.70 11.03 14.54
C SER A 5 -8.39 10.27 14.38
N GLU A 6 -7.75 10.29 13.20
CA GLU A 6 -6.43 9.63 13.01
C GLU A 6 -5.26 10.49 13.48
N ARG A 7 -5.43 11.82 13.54
CA ARG A 7 -4.43 12.76 14.11
C ARG A 7 -4.15 12.51 15.60
N LEU A 8 -5.05 11.81 16.32
CA LEU A 8 -4.93 11.55 17.75
C LEU A 8 -4.20 10.25 18.11
N LEU A 9 -3.95 9.35 17.15
CA LEU A 9 -3.19 8.12 17.41
C LEU A 9 -1.68 8.41 17.49
N TYR A 10 -1.16 9.32 16.66
CA TYR A 10 0.24 9.73 16.68
C TYR A 10 0.64 10.59 17.88
N THR A 11 -0.32 11.23 18.55
CA THR A 11 -0.06 12.05 19.76
C THR A 11 0.03 11.23 21.05
N ARG A 12 -0.19 9.91 21.02
CA ARG A 12 -0.05 9.01 22.19
C ARG A 12 1.16 8.08 22.10
N ILE A 13 2.31 8.56 21.68
CA ILE A 13 3.56 7.88 22.06
C ILE A 13 3.68 8.01 23.59
N ASN A 14 3.79 6.88 24.30
CA ASN A 14 3.93 6.85 25.76
C ASN A 14 5.06 7.82 26.18
N PRO A 15 4.76 8.87 26.98
CA PRO A 15 5.73 9.92 27.29
C PRO A 15 6.97 9.37 28.01
N LEU A 16 6.82 8.29 28.78
CA LEU A 16 7.93 7.61 29.46
C LEU A 16 8.83 6.85 28.48
N ALA A 17 8.25 6.20 27.47
CA ALA A 17 9.02 5.52 26.43
C ALA A 17 9.79 6.53 25.57
N ARG A 18 9.18 7.68 25.29
CA ARG A 18 9.80 8.79 24.57
C ARG A 18 10.99 9.35 25.36
N GLN A 19 10.80 9.70 26.63
CA GLN A 19 11.87 10.23 27.48
C GLN A 19 13.05 9.25 27.62
N TYR A 20 12.77 7.96 27.77
CA TYR A 20 13.81 6.93 27.84
C TYR A 20 14.67 6.84 26.58
N ILE A 21 14.07 7.00 25.40
CA ILE A 21 14.82 7.01 24.13
C ILE A 21 15.72 8.25 24.05
N PHE A 22 15.21 9.42 24.43
CA PHE A 22 15.98 10.67 24.40
C PHE A 22 17.15 10.67 25.40
N ASP A 23 16.93 10.26 26.65
CA ASP A 23 18.00 10.10 27.64
C ASP A 23 19.12 9.16 27.14
N LYS A 24 18.73 8.12 26.39
CA LYS A 24 19.68 7.14 25.84
C LYS A 24 20.42 7.68 24.60
N LEU A 25 19.78 8.52 23.80
CA LEU A 25 20.38 9.19 22.66
C LEU A 25 21.35 10.29 23.12
N GLU A 26 20.95 11.12 24.09
CA GLU A 26 21.77 12.21 24.63
C GLU A 26 23.04 11.68 25.31
N ARG A 27 22.97 10.51 25.96
CA ARG A 27 24.16 9.83 26.49
C ARG A 27 25.12 9.29 25.42
N ARG A 28 24.64 9.04 24.20
CA ARG A 28 25.46 8.50 23.09
C ARG A 28 25.95 9.57 22.11
N PHE A 29 25.22 10.67 21.96
CA PHE A 29 25.51 11.72 21.00
C PHE A 29 25.77 13.02 21.76
N GLN A 30 26.95 13.64 21.57
CA GLN A 30 27.32 14.93 22.18
C GLN A 30 26.60 16.13 21.51
N TYR A 31 25.35 15.95 21.11
CA TYR A 31 24.55 16.97 20.42
C TYR A 31 23.28 17.24 21.24
N ASN A 32 22.92 18.52 21.36
CA ASN A 32 21.65 18.93 21.96
C ASN A 32 20.55 18.73 20.89
N ILE A 33 19.85 17.59 20.95
CA ILE A 33 18.80 17.26 19.98
C ILE A 33 17.49 17.89 20.44
N THR A 34 17.04 18.93 19.73
CA THR A 34 15.72 19.53 19.95
C THR A 34 14.73 18.99 18.93
N GLU A 35 13.67 18.35 19.40
CA GLU A 35 12.62 17.82 18.54
C GLU A 35 11.64 18.93 18.15
N ILE A 36 11.65 19.32 16.88
CA ILE A 36 10.69 20.28 16.33
C ILE A 36 9.66 19.50 15.51
N PHE A 37 8.43 19.42 16.00
CA PHE A 37 7.33 18.84 15.25
C PHE A 37 6.56 19.92 14.51
N ASN A 38 6.74 19.96 13.19
CA ASN A 38 5.88 20.73 12.31
C ASN A 38 5.07 19.74 11.47
N THR A 39 3.78 19.59 11.76
CA THR A 39 2.86 18.86 10.88
C THR A 39 2.48 19.78 9.73
N LEU A 40 2.94 19.44 8.53
CA LEU A 40 2.62 20.16 7.31
C LEU A 40 1.64 19.31 6.51
N ASP A 41 0.56 19.94 6.05
CA ASP A 41 -0.43 19.31 5.19
C ASP A 41 -0.06 19.64 3.74
N PHE A 42 0.56 18.69 3.06
CA PHE A 42 1.11 18.91 1.72
C PHE A 42 0.03 18.94 0.61
N ASP A 43 -1.22 18.59 0.94
CA ASP A 43 -2.35 18.62 0.02
C ASP A 43 -3.06 20.00 -0.03
N ASP A 44 -2.67 20.96 0.81
CA ASP A 44 -3.20 22.33 0.75
C ASP A 44 -2.52 23.13 -0.37
N SER A 45 -3.31 23.54 -1.36
CA SER A 45 -2.86 24.34 -2.51
C SER A 45 -2.20 25.68 -2.13
N ASN A 46 -2.34 26.12 -0.87
CA ASN A 46 -1.73 27.35 -0.36
C ASN A 46 -0.34 27.15 0.24
N ILE A 47 0.15 25.91 0.33
CA ILE A 47 1.45 25.61 0.94
C ILE A 47 2.46 25.29 -0.15
N ASP A 48 3.45 26.18 -0.30
CA ASP A 48 4.62 25.91 -1.12
C ASP A 48 5.53 24.91 -0.41
N THR A 49 5.31 23.61 -0.67
CA THR A 49 6.07 22.48 -0.10
C THR A 49 7.58 22.68 -0.21
N TRP A 50 8.05 23.15 -1.36
CA TRP A 50 9.46 23.45 -1.61
C TRP A 50 10.03 24.51 -0.66
N SER A 51 9.31 25.61 -0.45
CA SER A 51 9.75 26.70 0.42
C SER A 51 9.87 26.24 1.87
N THR A 52 8.95 25.38 2.28
CA THR A 52 8.91 24.87 3.65
C THR A 52 10.06 23.90 3.90
N LEU A 53 10.36 23.02 2.95
CA LEU A 53 11.53 22.13 3.02
C LEU A 53 12.84 22.92 3.07
N CYS A 54 12.98 23.99 2.26
CA CYS A 54 14.15 24.88 2.31
C CYS A 54 14.30 25.56 3.68
N SER A 55 13.19 25.96 4.30
CA SER A 55 13.19 26.54 5.66
C SER A 55 13.63 25.51 6.71
N GLN A 56 13.09 24.29 6.65
CA GLN A 56 13.51 23.21 7.56
C GLN A 56 14.99 22.85 7.36
N LEU A 57 15.47 22.81 6.13
CA LEU A 57 16.88 22.59 5.82
C LEU A 57 17.77 23.69 6.43
N SER A 58 17.35 24.95 6.32
CA SER A 58 18.06 26.10 6.90
C SER A 58 18.10 26.04 8.45
N ASN A 59 17.10 25.42 9.07
CA ASN A 59 17.05 25.16 10.51
C ASN A 59 17.95 23.99 10.95
N GLY A 60 18.59 23.28 10.01
CA GLY A 60 19.55 22.21 10.32
C GLY A 60 18.91 20.87 10.69
N ILE A 61 17.81 20.48 10.02
CA ILE A 61 17.22 19.15 10.20
C ILE A 61 18.20 18.01 9.87
N MET A 62 18.09 16.90 10.59
CA MET A 62 18.90 15.70 10.36
C MET A 62 18.24 14.71 9.39
N SER A 63 16.91 14.67 9.33
CA SER A 63 16.15 13.86 8.39
C SER A 63 14.76 14.44 8.16
N ILE A 64 14.13 14.01 7.08
CA ILE A 64 12.72 14.27 6.80
C ILE A 64 11.97 12.95 6.99
N ILE A 65 10.78 12.99 7.58
CA ILE A 65 9.91 11.82 7.75
C ILE A 65 8.53 12.21 7.22
N GLY A 66 7.97 11.42 6.31
CA GLY A 66 6.67 11.79 5.74
C GLY A 66 6.01 10.77 4.83
N HIS A 67 4.76 11.08 4.53
CA HIS A 67 4.01 10.49 3.43
C HIS A 67 4.34 11.27 2.15
N ILE A 68 4.62 10.57 1.04
CA ILE A 68 4.87 11.18 -0.27
C ILE A 68 3.76 10.74 -1.22
N ASN A 69 3.15 11.72 -1.90
CA ASN A 69 2.27 11.47 -3.02
C ASN A 69 3.08 11.09 -4.27
N VAL A 70 2.49 10.32 -5.17
CA VAL A 70 3.19 9.84 -6.38
C VAL A 70 3.72 11.00 -7.23
N ASP A 71 2.99 12.11 -7.27
CA ASP A 71 3.35 13.31 -8.05
C ASP A 71 4.59 14.04 -7.49
N ASP A 72 4.83 13.93 -6.18
CA ASP A 72 5.94 14.63 -5.51
C ASP A 72 7.22 13.81 -5.41
N PHE A 73 7.14 12.54 -5.82
CA PHE A 73 8.18 11.56 -5.61
C PHE A 73 9.51 11.96 -6.26
N ASP A 74 9.48 12.41 -7.51
CA ASP A 74 10.68 12.71 -8.29
C ASP A 74 11.45 13.90 -7.70
N TRP A 75 10.75 15.01 -7.42
CA TRP A 75 11.43 16.22 -6.94
C TRP A 75 11.85 16.11 -5.47
N ILE A 76 11.11 15.37 -4.61
CA ILE A 76 11.56 15.08 -3.23
C ILE A 76 12.81 14.19 -3.25
N SER A 77 12.83 13.18 -4.12
CA SER A 77 14.02 12.34 -4.33
C SER A 77 15.24 13.19 -4.71
N ASP A 78 15.08 14.09 -5.67
CA ASP A 78 16.16 14.97 -6.14
C ASP A 78 16.60 15.98 -5.08
N PHE A 79 15.67 16.54 -4.31
CA PHE A 79 15.97 17.41 -3.17
C PHE A 79 16.85 16.68 -2.15
N CYS A 80 16.44 15.48 -1.73
CA CYS A 80 17.18 14.68 -0.75
C CYS A 80 18.56 14.26 -1.27
N SER A 81 18.67 13.99 -2.58
CA SER A 81 19.95 13.68 -3.25
C SER A 81 20.91 14.87 -3.21
N THR A 82 20.39 16.04 -3.58
CA THR A 82 21.16 17.27 -3.73
C THR A 82 21.69 17.76 -2.39
N TYR A 83 20.84 17.75 -1.37
CA TYR A 83 21.18 18.26 -0.04
C TYR A 83 21.67 17.19 0.93
N GLN A 84 21.76 15.93 0.48
CA GLN A 84 22.21 14.79 1.28
C GLN A 84 21.43 14.61 2.58
N VAL A 85 20.13 14.94 2.55
CA VAL A 85 19.23 14.80 3.70
C VAL A 85 18.47 13.49 3.57
N PRO A 86 18.55 12.58 4.56
CA PRO A 86 17.82 11.33 4.51
C PRO A 86 16.31 11.57 4.64
N PHE A 87 15.55 10.94 3.75
CA PHE A 87 14.10 10.88 3.76
C PHE A 87 13.62 9.51 4.22
N LEU A 88 12.88 9.48 5.33
CA LEU A 88 12.22 8.28 5.85
C LEU A 88 10.78 8.26 5.34
N SER A 89 10.52 7.38 4.37
CA SER A 89 9.20 7.21 3.76
C SER A 89 8.31 6.32 4.62
N LEU A 90 7.11 6.83 4.93
CA LEU A 90 6.03 6.06 5.53
C LEU A 90 5.07 5.44 4.50
N THR A 91 5.42 5.57 3.21
CA THR A 91 4.58 5.07 2.11
C THR A 91 5.14 3.78 1.56
N ASN A 92 4.24 2.85 1.22
CA ASN A 92 4.58 1.66 0.45
C ASN A 92 4.71 2.04 -1.03
N ASN A 93 5.67 2.91 -1.32
CA ASN A 93 5.98 3.37 -2.67
C ASN A 93 7.16 2.56 -3.19
N TYR A 94 6.87 1.79 -4.24
CA TYR A 94 7.80 0.83 -4.85
C TYR A 94 8.79 1.45 -5.83
N ASN A 95 8.55 2.67 -6.27
CA ASN A 95 9.68 3.39 -6.83
C ASN A 95 10.62 3.53 -5.63
N ASP A 96 11.65 2.70 -5.55
CA ASP A 96 12.85 3.03 -4.79
C ASP A 96 13.09 4.49 -5.17
N LEU A 97 13.08 5.44 -4.22
CA LEU A 97 13.66 6.71 -4.60
C LEU A 97 15.05 6.29 -5.08
N LYS A 98 15.38 6.62 -6.33
CA LYS A 98 16.55 6.07 -7.05
C LYS A 98 17.86 6.60 -6.46
N ASN A 99 17.85 6.86 -5.17
CA ASN A 99 18.70 7.76 -4.47
C ASN A 99 19.05 7.14 -3.12
N ASN A 100 20.33 7.23 -2.78
CA ASN A 100 20.91 6.66 -1.57
C ASN A 100 20.43 7.33 -0.27
N PHE A 101 19.62 8.39 -0.39
CA PHE A 101 19.10 9.17 0.73
C PHE A 101 17.64 8.88 1.05
N SER A 102 17.02 7.83 0.49
CA SER A 102 15.70 7.38 0.93
C SER A 102 15.75 6.07 1.67
N ILE A 103 14.96 5.98 2.73
CA ILE A 103 14.70 4.72 3.44
C ILE A 103 13.19 4.56 3.53
N SER A 104 12.65 3.47 2.98
CA SER A 104 11.26 3.09 3.22
C SER A 104 11.15 2.37 4.56
N LEU A 105 10.22 2.84 5.40
CA LEU A 105 9.86 2.17 6.64
C LEU A 105 8.74 1.12 6.42
N MET A 106 8.04 1.17 5.28
CA MET A 106 7.06 0.15 4.91
C MET A 106 7.73 -1.02 4.17
N PRO A 107 7.51 -2.27 4.61
CA PRO A 107 8.05 -3.43 3.93
C PRO A 107 7.31 -3.72 2.62
N ASP A 108 8.02 -4.32 1.66
CA ASP A 108 7.42 -4.79 0.41
C ASP A 108 6.45 -5.98 0.68
N ILE A 109 5.23 -5.85 0.19
CA ILE A 109 4.14 -6.81 0.39
C ILE A 109 4.05 -7.86 -0.73
N ILE A 110 4.67 -7.62 -1.90
CA ILE A 110 4.59 -8.52 -3.05
C ILE A 110 5.18 -9.91 -2.78
N PRO A 111 6.33 -10.07 -2.09
CA PRO A 111 6.86 -11.39 -1.75
C PRO A 111 5.93 -12.17 -0.81
N ALA A 112 5.28 -11.48 0.13
CA ALA A 112 4.31 -12.07 1.04
C ALA A 112 3.06 -12.54 0.28
N LEU A 113 2.50 -11.68 -0.58
CA LEU A 113 1.38 -12.03 -1.45
C LEU A 113 1.72 -13.24 -2.34
N THR A 114 2.87 -13.22 -3.00
CA THR A 114 3.35 -14.32 -3.85
C THR A 114 3.41 -15.64 -3.06
N SER A 115 3.90 -15.58 -1.82
CA SER A 115 3.99 -16.76 -0.95
C SER A 115 2.61 -17.31 -0.58
N VAL A 116 1.63 -16.42 -0.33
CA VAL A 116 0.23 -16.80 -0.09
C VAL A 116 -0.39 -17.46 -1.33
N LEU A 117 -0.24 -16.84 -2.51
CA LEU A 117 -0.74 -17.37 -3.78
C LEU A 117 -0.19 -18.77 -4.06
N ARG A 118 1.10 -18.98 -3.81
CA ARG A 118 1.74 -20.29 -3.97
C ARG A 118 1.27 -21.30 -2.91
N ARG A 119 1.14 -20.88 -1.65
CA ARG A 119 0.72 -21.75 -0.54
C ARG A 119 -0.68 -22.32 -0.75
N TYR A 120 -1.59 -21.50 -1.27
CA TYR A 120 -2.97 -21.90 -1.57
C TYR A 120 -3.16 -22.42 -3.01
N GLN A 121 -2.08 -22.53 -3.80
CA GLN A 121 -2.12 -23.00 -5.19
C GLN A 121 -3.14 -22.24 -6.05
N ILE A 122 -3.25 -20.93 -5.81
CA ILE A 122 -4.20 -20.06 -6.52
C ILE A 122 -3.71 -19.91 -7.97
N THR A 123 -4.57 -20.24 -8.93
CA THR A 123 -4.28 -20.14 -10.37
C THR A 123 -5.09 -19.04 -11.06
N GLU A 124 -6.21 -18.62 -10.46
CA GLU A 124 -7.06 -17.54 -10.98
C GLU A 124 -7.38 -16.59 -9.83
N LEU A 125 -7.16 -15.29 -10.04
CA LEU A 125 -7.49 -14.26 -9.06
C LEU A 125 -8.06 -13.01 -9.71
N VAL A 126 -8.88 -12.30 -8.97
CA VAL A 126 -9.36 -10.97 -9.30
C VAL A 126 -8.60 -9.95 -8.47
N TYR A 127 -8.03 -8.91 -9.09
CA TYR A 127 -7.27 -7.87 -8.43
C TYR A 127 -8.01 -6.54 -8.53
N LEU A 128 -8.47 -6.01 -7.40
CA LEU A 128 -9.19 -4.73 -7.30
C LEU A 128 -8.28 -3.68 -6.70
N TYR A 129 -8.22 -2.52 -7.34
CA TYR A 129 -7.43 -1.38 -6.86
C TYR A 129 -8.10 -0.04 -7.19
N ASP A 130 -7.87 0.97 -6.38
CA ASP A 130 -8.41 2.34 -6.52
C ASP A 130 -7.33 3.41 -6.77
N HIS A 131 -6.05 3.04 -6.66
CA HIS A 131 -4.94 4.00 -6.70
C HIS A 131 -3.79 3.54 -7.62
N THR A 132 -3.01 4.50 -8.10
CA THR A 132 -1.83 4.26 -8.97
C THR A 132 -0.80 3.34 -8.30
N CYS A 133 -0.57 3.48 -6.99
CA CYS A 133 0.28 2.57 -6.22
C CYS A 133 -0.16 1.10 -6.33
N GLY A 134 -1.48 0.85 -6.36
CA GLY A 134 -2.01 -0.50 -6.55
C GLY A 134 -1.75 -1.05 -7.96
N ALA A 135 -1.81 -0.19 -8.98
CA ALA A 135 -1.41 -0.56 -10.34
C ALA A 135 0.08 -0.93 -10.43
N HIS A 136 0.95 -0.21 -9.71
CA HIS A 136 2.37 -0.53 -9.62
C HIS A 136 2.62 -1.88 -8.96
N ARG A 137 1.94 -2.17 -7.85
CA ARG A 137 1.98 -3.47 -7.15
C ARG A 137 1.52 -4.61 -8.06
N LEU A 138 0.42 -4.42 -8.79
CA LEU A 138 -0.06 -5.39 -9.78
C LEU A 138 0.99 -5.67 -10.86
N LYS A 139 1.63 -4.63 -11.40
CA LYS A 139 2.68 -4.77 -12.41
C LYS A 139 3.86 -5.61 -11.87
N GLN A 140 4.27 -5.40 -10.64
CA GLN A 140 5.32 -6.22 -10.00
C GLN A 140 4.90 -7.66 -9.85
N LEU A 141 3.67 -7.90 -9.38
CA LEU A 141 3.15 -9.25 -9.24
C LEU A 141 3.21 -10.00 -10.59
N MET A 142 2.84 -9.33 -11.68
CA MET A 142 2.97 -9.87 -13.04
C MET A 142 4.43 -10.10 -13.45
N GLN A 143 5.36 -9.20 -13.11
CA GLN A 143 6.79 -9.37 -13.39
C GLN A 143 7.41 -10.55 -12.61
N VAL A 144 7.03 -10.73 -11.35
CA VAL A 144 7.41 -11.86 -10.50
C VAL A 144 6.88 -13.16 -11.09
N GLN A 145 5.67 -13.16 -11.64
CA GLN A 145 5.11 -14.32 -12.34
C GLN A 145 5.91 -14.67 -13.60
N VAL A 146 6.24 -13.68 -14.44
CA VAL A 146 7.01 -13.89 -15.67
C VAL A 146 8.40 -14.44 -15.37
N SER A 147 9.08 -13.89 -14.36
CA SER A 147 10.43 -14.32 -13.97
C SER A 147 10.46 -15.71 -13.33
N ASN A 148 9.45 -16.07 -12.52
CA ASN A 148 9.47 -17.32 -11.77
C ASN A 148 8.96 -18.56 -12.54
N SER A 149 8.43 -18.41 -13.77
CA SER A 149 8.06 -19.45 -14.79
C SER A 149 7.26 -20.70 -14.35
N THR A 150 7.05 -20.92 -13.05
CA THR A 150 6.59 -22.17 -12.43
C THR A 150 5.14 -22.11 -11.97
N GLN A 151 4.53 -20.93 -11.99
CA GLN A 151 3.12 -20.73 -11.63
C GLN A 151 2.42 -19.91 -12.71
N TYR A 152 1.51 -20.56 -13.44
CA TYR A 152 0.59 -19.87 -14.35
C TYR A 152 -0.56 -19.28 -13.52
N LEU A 153 -0.66 -17.96 -13.52
CA LEU A 153 -1.62 -17.23 -12.73
C LEU A 153 -2.41 -16.28 -13.66
N ASN A 154 -3.72 -16.49 -13.70
CA ASN A 154 -4.65 -15.69 -14.48
C ASN A 154 -5.18 -14.55 -13.61
N ILE A 155 -4.79 -13.32 -13.92
CA ILE A 155 -5.18 -12.13 -13.15
C ILE A 155 -6.23 -11.35 -13.92
N LEU A 156 -7.42 -11.23 -13.34
CA LEU A 156 -8.43 -10.27 -13.78
C LEU A 156 -8.28 -8.99 -12.96
N SER A 157 -7.69 -7.95 -13.53
CA SER A 157 -7.57 -6.65 -12.86
C SER A 157 -8.78 -5.75 -13.14
N ARG A 158 -9.23 -5.01 -12.13
CA ARG A 158 -10.25 -3.96 -12.25
C ARG A 158 -9.86 -2.74 -11.41
N PHE A 159 -9.97 -1.57 -12.03
CA PHE A 159 -9.83 -0.28 -11.36
C PHE A 159 -11.20 0.15 -10.83
N LEU A 160 -11.22 0.61 -9.59
CA LEU A 160 -12.39 1.20 -8.93
C LEU A 160 -12.16 2.70 -8.81
N ASP A 161 -12.85 3.47 -9.63
CA ASP A 161 -12.76 4.93 -9.62
C ASP A 161 -13.65 5.51 -8.50
N ASP A 162 -14.94 5.20 -8.54
CA ASP A 162 -15.90 5.58 -7.50
C ASP A 162 -16.27 4.35 -6.63
N PRO A 163 -16.13 4.42 -5.29
CA PRO A 163 -16.66 3.41 -4.38
C PRO A 163 -18.16 3.15 -4.58
N ASP A 164 -18.92 4.10 -5.12
CA ASP A 164 -20.35 3.94 -5.40
C ASP A 164 -20.65 2.93 -6.51
N ASP A 165 -19.79 2.87 -7.53
CA ASP A 165 -19.89 1.94 -8.67
C ASP A 165 -19.45 0.51 -8.35
N ALA A 166 -18.94 0.29 -7.14
CA ALA A 166 -18.52 -1.02 -6.66
C ALA A 166 -19.58 -2.12 -6.84
N TYR A 167 -20.86 -1.78 -6.75
CA TYR A 167 -21.94 -2.76 -6.86
C TYR A 167 -22.01 -3.38 -8.27
N ASP A 168 -21.89 -2.54 -9.30
CA ASP A 168 -21.89 -2.96 -10.70
C ASP A 168 -20.58 -3.65 -11.06
N LEU A 169 -19.47 -3.17 -10.51
CA LEU A 169 -18.17 -3.80 -10.67
C LEU A 169 -18.17 -5.24 -10.12
N LEU A 170 -18.70 -5.45 -8.91
CA LEU A 170 -18.84 -6.78 -8.29
C LEU A 170 -19.75 -7.69 -9.12
N GLN A 171 -20.85 -7.15 -9.67
CA GLN A 171 -21.72 -7.91 -10.58
C GLN A 171 -20.99 -8.33 -11.85
N ASN A 172 -20.23 -7.43 -12.46
CA ASN A 172 -19.47 -7.74 -13.66
C ASN A 172 -18.40 -8.81 -13.39
N ILE A 173 -17.73 -8.74 -12.23
CA ILE A 173 -16.80 -9.79 -11.80
C ILE A 173 -17.53 -11.11 -11.63
N GLU A 174 -18.69 -11.11 -10.98
CA GLU A 174 -19.47 -12.32 -10.79
C GLU A 174 -19.85 -12.93 -12.14
N ILE A 175 -20.30 -12.16 -13.12
CA ILE A 175 -20.65 -12.65 -14.47
C ILE A 175 -19.42 -13.23 -15.18
N ILE A 176 -18.30 -12.52 -15.15
CA ILE A 176 -17.06 -12.95 -15.82
C ILE A 176 -16.53 -14.24 -15.17
N THR A 177 -16.55 -14.30 -13.84
CA THR A 177 -16.10 -15.46 -13.07
C THR A 177 -17.11 -16.62 -13.04
N ASN A 178 -18.41 -16.34 -13.27
CA ASN A 178 -19.47 -17.34 -13.43
C ASN A 178 -19.42 -18.03 -14.78
N THR A 179 -18.76 -17.44 -15.79
CA THR A 179 -18.49 -18.22 -16.99
C THR A 179 -17.58 -19.38 -16.59
N PRO A 180 -17.98 -20.64 -16.81
CA PRO A 180 -17.08 -21.75 -16.61
C PRO A 180 -15.98 -21.57 -17.66
N THR A 181 -14.87 -20.93 -17.29
CA THR A 181 -13.60 -21.13 -17.96
C THR A 181 -13.46 -22.64 -18.04
N ARG A 182 -13.56 -23.15 -19.28
CA ARG A 182 -13.73 -24.55 -19.66
C ARG A 182 -13.18 -25.49 -18.59
N PRO A 183 -13.93 -26.50 -18.12
CA PRO A 183 -13.26 -27.62 -17.48
C PRO A 183 -12.32 -28.18 -18.55
N VAL A 184 -11.04 -27.84 -18.46
CA VAL A 184 -9.99 -28.65 -19.07
C VAL A 184 -10.25 -30.01 -18.44
N LEU A 185 -10.71 -30.96 -19.26
CA LEU A 185 -10.81 -32.36 -18.87
C LEU A 185 -9.41 -32.78 -18.40
N SER A 186 -9.15 -32.66 -17.10
CA SER A 186 -8.09 -33.38 -16.43
C SER A 186 -8.72 -34.70 -15.99
N THR A 187 -8.47 -35.73 -16.78
CA THR A 187 -8.63 -37.14 -16.42
C THR A 187 -7.66 -37.52 -15.30
N ASP A 188 -7.72 -36.85 -14.15
CA ASP A 188 -6.93 -37.20 -12.97
C ASP A 188 -7.72 -36.86 -11.69
N SER A 189 -8.30 -37.92 -11.12
CA SER A 189 -9.28 -37.92 -10.03
C SER A 189 -8.73 -37.50 -8.66
N ASN A 190 -7.50 -36.98 -8.56
CA ASN A 190 -6.82 -36.80 -7.27
C ASN A 190 -6.37 -35.37 -6.93
N ASN A 191 -6.59 -34.38 -7.80
CA ASN A 191 -6.34 -32.99 -7.45
C ASN A 191 -7.66 -32.27 -7.18
N LYS A 192 -7.99 -32.15 -5.89
CA LYS A 192 -9.08 -31.31 -5.39
C LYS A 192 -8.75 -29.85 -5.72
N LYS A 193 -9.11 -29.43 -6.93
CA LYS A 193 -8.98 -28.04 -7.39
C LYS A 193 -9.74 -27.17 -6.39
N THR A 194 -9.07 -26.18 -5.80
CA THR A 194 -9.70 -25.24 -4.88
C THR A 194 -10.79 -24.49 -5.62
N THR A 195 -12.05 -24.83 -5.38
CA THR A 195 -13.22 -24.31 -6.12
C THR A 195 -13.65 -22.92 -5.66
N GLY A 196 -12.78 -22.20 -4.95
CA GLY A 196 -13.06 -20.86 -4.42
C GLY A 196 -12.58 -19.76 -5.35
N ARG A 197 -13.29 -18.65 -5.37
CA ARG A 197 -12.94 -17.42 -6.09
C ARG A 197 -12.07 -16.56 -5.20
N TYR A 198 -10.86 -16.27 -5.67
CA TYR A 198 -9.92 -15.43 -4.94
C TYR A 198 -9.99 -13.99 -5.43
N ILE A 199 -10.27 -13.07 -4.51
CA ILE A 199 -10.36 -11.64 -4.78
C ILE A 199 -9.36 -10.93 -3.88
N VAL A 200 -8.41 -10.25 -4.51
CA VAL A 200 -7.44 -9.36 -3.85
C VAL A 200 -8.03 -7.96 -3.86
N LEU A 201 -8.12 -7.36 -2.67
CA LEU A 201 -8.56 -5.98 -2.46
C LEU A 201 -7.32 -5.17 -2.09
N ASP A 202 -6.99 -4.19 -2.93
CA ASP A 202 -5.84 -3.31 -2.80
C ASP A 202 -6.26 -1.85 -2.89
N PHE A 203 -6.90 -1.36 -1.83
CA PHE A 203 -7.41 0.00 -1.75
C PHE A 203 -6.49 0.89 -0.91
N TYR A 204 -6.40 2.16 -1.29
CA TYR A 204 -5.59 3.15 -0.58
C TYR A 204 -6.28 3.64 0.71
N SER A 205 -7.60 3.87 0.66
CA SER A 205 -8.35 4.39 1.81
C SER A 205 -9.08 3.29 2.58
N PHE A 206 -9.04 3.40 3.92
CA PHE A 206 -9.85 2.56 4.81
C PHE A 206 -11.36 2.75 4.58
N ASP A 207 -11.79 3.94 4.16
CA ASP A 207 -13.20 4.20 3.85
C ASP A 207 -13.66 3.41 2.61
N THR A 208 -12.81 3.31 1.58
CA THR A 208 -13.07 2.47 0.40
C THR A 208 -13.25 1.01 0.80
N TYR A 209 -12.38 0.49 1.65
CA TYR A 209 -12.52 -0.87 2.21
C TYR A 209 -13.87 -1.05 2.90
N ARG A 210 -14.27 -0.10 3.75
CA ARG A 210 -15.53 -0.19 4.49
C ARG A 210 -16.75 -0.20 3.56
N ILE A 211 -16.78 0.66 2.54
CA ILE A 211 -17.87 0.73 1.57
C ILE A 211 -17.94 -0.56 0.75
N ILE A 212 -16.80 -1.05 0.26
CA ILE A 212 -16.72 -2.29 -0.52
C ILE A 212 -17.18 -3.49 0.30
N MET A 213 -16.73 -3.60 1.55
CA MET A 213 -17.11 -4.71 2.44
C MET A 213 -18.61 -4.71 2.74
N ASP A 214 -19.20 -3.54 2.92
CA ASP A 214 -20.65 -3.43 3.10
C ASP A 214 -21.40 -3.89 1.83
N LYS A 215 -20.92 -3.52 0.65
CA LYS A 215 -21.51 -3.96 -0.64
C LYS A 215 -21.35 -5.46 -0.89
N ILE A 216 -20.20 -6.03 -0.57
CA ILE A 216 -19.95 -7.49 -0.61
C ILE A 216 -20.95 -8.23 0.27
N LYS A 217 -21.19 -7.71 1.48
CA LYS A 217 -22.17 -8.28 2.42
C LYS A 217 -23.59 -8.21 1.87
N HIS A 218 -24.01 -7.07 1.32
CA HIS A 218 -25.35 -6.90 0.74
C HIS A 218 -25.60 -7.81 -0.48
N ARG A 219 -24.56 -8.05 -1.29
CA ARG A 219 -24.62 -8.99 -2.43
C ARG A 219 -24.65 -10.47 -2.03
N GLY A 220 -24.36 -10.80 -0.77
CA GLY A 220 -24.21 -12.19 -0.35
C GLY A 220 -22.93 -12.86 -0.86
N MET A 221 -21.91 -12.09 -1.25
CA MET A 221 -20.59 -12.62 -1.63
C MET A 221 -19.74 -13.02 -0.41
N THR A 222 -20.36 -13.23 0.75
CA THR A 222 -19.71 -13.70 1.99
C THR A 222 -19.84 -15.21 2.18
N THR A 223 -20.24 -15.94 1.13
CA THR A 223 -20.35 -17.41 1.17
C THR A 223 -18.97 -18.07 1.16
N SER A 224 -18.92 -19.37 1.44
CA SER A 224 -17.69 -20.17 1.47
C SER A 224 -16.92 -20.21 0.15
N ASP A 225 -17.54 -19.76 -0.94
CA ASP A 225 -16.98 -19.81 -2.28
C ASP A 225 -16.13 -18.57 -2.61
N TYR A 226 -16.17 -17.53 -1.77
CA TYR A 226 -15.38 -16.30 -1.95
C TYR A 226 -14.29 -16.20 -0.89
N HIS A 227 -13.06 -15.98 -1.35
CA HIS A 227 -11.89 -15.77 -0.50
C HIS A 227 -11.30 -14.40 -0.79
N TYR A 228 -11.25 -13.55 0.24
CA TYR A 228 -10.74 -12.19 0.14
C TYR A 228 -9.34 -12.10 0.73
N ILE A 229 -8.41 -11.50 -0.02
CA ILE A 229 -7.07 -11.13 0.44
C ILE A 229 -7.03 -9.62 0.53
N LEU A 230 -6.70 -9.08 1.70
CA LEU A 230 -6.61 -7.64 1.94
C LEU A 230 -5.16 -7.20 1.87
N LEU A 231 -4.87 -6.20 1.04
CA LEU A 231 -3.57 -5.56 0.94
C LEU A 231 -3.68 -4.16 1.55
N SER A 232 -3.30 -4.04 2.83
CA SER A 232 -3.18 -2.75 3.53
C SER A 232 -1.73 -2.29 3.55
#